data_AF-A0A523PDB0-F1
#
_entry.id   AF-A0A523PDB0-F1
#
_cell.length_a   1.000
_cell.length_b   1.000
_cell.length_c   1.000
_cell.angle_alpha   90.00
_cell.angle_beta   90.00
_cell.angle_gamma   90.00
#
_symmetry.space_group_name_H-M   'P 1'
#
loop_
_entity.id
_entity.type
_entity.pdbx_description
1 polymer ?
#
loop_
_entity_poly.entity_id
_entity_poly.type
_entity_poly.pdbx_seq_one_letter_code
_entity_poly.pdbx_strand_id
1 'polypeptide(L)'
;MTHRSCFDARLIVLRHPSNTNPTRTILPDEHSRDVTIAAASKLERDRLIGDVFFYVQIFSALGFGVTQGILMMTTTEGVSVTWLLFWEVFLLINLSLSIRAHQVQPSRITRQTVVTYAIWTIMILLDTAIYAAQDSVIWSAVDTWTAAIALTGIGVTVFIGSRRKLAVTDPLVRGYLAVFFKGVPQLTLAYNIVVVGGSGVSVFGILTGHITICSRLGQILMSLREAGWDRNRRGSAISEIANEGSWIVVTIAWFVVL
;
A
#
# COMPACT_ATOMS: atom_id res chain seq x y z
N MET A 1 12.64 32.81 -5.41
CA MET A 1 13.95 32.11 -5.48
C MET A 1 13.76 30.81 -6.25
N THR A 2 14.04 30.85 -7.54
CA THR A 2 13.79 29.76 -8.51
C THR A 2 15.14 29.24 -8.99
N HIS A 3 15.60 28.14 -8.41
CA HIS A 3 16.82 27.45 -8.85
C HIS A 3 16.52 26.64 -10.11
N ARG A 4 16.89 27.18 -11.28
CA ARG A 4 17.01 26.42 -12.53
C ARG A 4 18.34 25.67 -12.50
N SER A 5 18.31 24.34 -12.39
CA SER A 5 19.48 23.49 -12.58
C SER A 5 19.72 23.29 -14.07
N CYS A 6 20.84 23.83 -14.55
CA CYS A 6 21.39 23.66 -15.88
C CYS A 6 21.85 22.20 -16.04
N PHE A 7 21.24 21.45 -16.96
CA PHE A 7 21.66 20.10 -17.31
C PHE A 7 22.71 20.22 -18.42
N ASP A 8 23.98 20.11 -18.02
CA ASP A 8 25.13 20.24 -18.90
C ASP A 8 25.36 18.90 -19.62
N ALA A 9 24.75 18.74 -20.79
CA ALA A 9 24.88 17.56 -21.63
C ALA A 9 26.26 17.56 -22.32
N ARG A 10 27.28 17.04 -21.63
CA ARG A 10 28.57 16.72 -22.27
C ARG A 10 28.39 15.54 -23.23
N LEU A 11 28.25 15.87 -24.50
CA LEU A 11 28.31 14.94 -25.62
C LEU A 11 29.74 14.38 -25.73
N ILE A 12 30.00 13.22 -25.13
CA ILE A 12 31.26 12.50 -25.32
C ILE A 12 31.19 11.79 -26.68
N VAL A 13 31.80 12.42 -27.69
CA VAL A 13 32.02 11.82 -29.01
C VAL A 13 33.15 10.80 -28.88
N LEU A 14 32.80 9.54 -28.68
CA LEU A 14 33.74 8.42 -28.74
C LEU A 14 34.11 8.16 -30.20
N ARG A 15 35.32 8.59 -30.60
CA ARG A 15 35.95 8.13 -31.85
C ARG A 15 36.23 6.62 -31.72
N HIS A 16 35.59 5.83 -32.58
CA HIS A 16 35.87 4.41 -32.73
C HIS A 16 37.15 4.21 -33.56
N PRO A 17 38.22 3.60 -33.02
CA PRO A 17 39.31 3.11 -33.84
C PRO A 17 38.84 1.86 -34.60
N SER A 18 38.94 1.90 -35.92
CA SER A 18 38.69 0.76 -36.81
C SER A 18 39.77 -0.29 -36.63
N ASN A 19 39.56 -1.21 -35.69
CA ASN A 19 40.46 -2.34 -35.45
C ASN A 19 39.90 -3.58 -36.15
N THR A 20 40.39 -3.85 -37.36
CA THR A 20 40.09 -5.06 -38.14
C THR A 20 40.88 -6.23 -37.57
N ASN A 21 40.40 -6.83 -36.48
CA ASN A 21 40.88 -8.11 -36.01
C ASN A 21 39.88 -9.21 -36.38
N PRO A 22 40.31 -10.35 -36.96
CA PRO A 22 39.41 -11.43 -37.33
C PRO A 22 38.71 -11.96 -36.08
N THR A 23 37.38 -11.83 -36.08
CA THR A 23 36.48 -12.16 -34.99
C THR A 23 36.60 -13.66 -34.68
N ARG A 24 37.41 -14.02 -33.69
CA ARG A 24 37.41 -15.37 -33.13
C ARG A 24 36.08 -15.52 -32.38
N THR A 25 35.15 -16.30 -32.94
CA THR A 25 33.88 -16.62 -32.29
C THR A 25 34.17 -17.45 -31.05
N ILE A 26 34.38 -16.80 -29.91
CA ILE A 26 34.47 -17.48 -28.62
C ILE A 26 33.04 -17.92 -28.31
N LEU A 27 32.76 -19.21 -28.48
CA LEU A 27 31.52 -19.78 -27.99
C LEU A 27 31.49 -19.55 -26.47
N PRO A 28 30.41 -18.97 -25.92
CA PRO A 28 30.30 -18.79 -24.49
C PRO A 28 30.47 -20.15 -23.81
N ASP A 29 31.39 -20.21 -22.85
CA ASP A 29 31.64 -21.37 -22.00
C ASP A 29 30.30 -21.89 -21.44
N GLU A 30 30.17 -23.22 -21.35
CA GLU A 30 28.96 -23.91 -20.92
C GLU A 30 28.42 -23.36 -19.60
N HIS A 31 29.34 -23.01 -18.69
CA HIS A 31 29.01 -22.36 -17.42
C HIS A 31 28.28 -21.01 -17.57
N SER A 32 28.65 -20.20 -18.59
CA SER A 32 27.99 -18.92 -18.86
C SER A 32 26.56 -19.11 -19.38
N ARG A 33 26.26 -20.22 -20.07
CA ARG A 33 24.91 -20.54 -20.55
C ARG A 33 24.00 -20.89 -19.39
N ASP A 34 24.46 -21.74 -18.47
CA ASP A 34 23.67 -22.18 -17.32
C ASP A 34 23.27 -21.02 -16.40
N VAL A 35 24.21 -20.11 -16.12
CA VAL A 35 23.94 -18.90 -15.32
C VAL A 35 22.87 -18.02 -15.98
N THR A 36 22.90 -17.91 -17.31
CA THR A 36 21.93 -17.10 -18.07
C THR A 36 20.53 -17.72 -18.04
N ILE A 37 20.42 -19.04 -18.19
CA ILE A 37 19.15 -19.77 -18.13
C ILE A 37 18.53 -19.68 -16.72
N ALA A 38 19.35 -19.88 -15.69
CA ALA A 38 18.90 -19.75 -14.29
C ALA A 38 18.40 -18.33 -13.99
N ALA A 39 19.11 -17.29 -14.45
CA ALA A 39 18.68 -15.90 -14.28
C ALA A 39 17.37 -15.60 -15.02
N ALA A 40 17.21 -16.10 -16.25
CA ALA A 40 15.99 -15.90 -17.05
C ALA A 40 14.76 -16.57 -16.41
N SER A 41 14.89 -17.83 -15.97
CA SER A 41 13.80 -18.55 -15.30
C SER A 41 13.38 -17.92 -13.97
N LYS A 42 14.33 -17.36 -13.21
CA LYS A 42 14.03 -16.61 -11.99
C LYS A 42 13.22 -15.34 -12.30
N LEU A 43 13.64 -14.57 -13.31
CA LEU A 43 12.94 -13.35 -13.72
C LEU A 43 11.50 -13.63 -14.18
N GLU A 44 11.29 -14.72 -14.92
CA GLU A 44 9.95 -15.15 -15.35
C GLU A 44 9.07 -15.53 -14.15
N ARG A 45 9.62 -16.28 -13.19
CA ARG A 45 8.91 -16.63 -11.95
C ARG A 45 8.51 -15.39 -11.15
N ASP A 46 9.42 -14.44 -10.95
CA ASP A 46 9.15 -13.23 -10.19
C ASP A 46 8.07 -12.36 -10.87
N ARG A 47 8.05 -12.33 -12.21
CA ARG A 47 6.99 -11.68 -12.99
C ARG A 47 5.63 -12.34 -12.80
N LEU A 48 5.58 -13.67 -12.84
CA LEU A 48 4.36 -14.43 -12.64
C LEU A 48 3.79 -14.23 -11.23
N ILE A 49 4.64 -14.28 -10.21
CA ILE A 49 4.22 -14.04 -8.81
C ILE A 49 3.68 -12.62 -8.66
N GLY A 50 4.37 -11.62 -9.22
CA GLY A 50 3.90 -10.23 -9.21
C GLY A 50 2.52 -10.06 -9.82
N ASP A 51 2.22 -10.79 -10.91
CA ASP A 51 0.90 -10.78 -11.55
C ASP A 51 -0.18 -11.43 -10.71
N VAL A 52 0.11 -12.59 -10.13
CA VAL A 52 -0.84 -13.27 -9.26
C VAL A 52 -1.21 -12.34 -8.10
N PHE A 53 -0.24 -11.70 -7.44
CA PHE A 53 -0.51 -10.73 -6.39
C PHE A 53 -1.30 -9.51 -6.87
N PHE A 54 -1.05 -9.04 -8.09
CA PHE A 54 -1.83 -7.94 -8.66
C PHE A 54 -3.30 -8.34 -8.86
N TYR A 55 -3.57 -9.44 -9.56
CA TYR A 55 -4.93 -9.89 -9.84
C TYR A 55 -5.69 -10.23 -8.55
N VAL A 56 -5.05 -10.91 -7.61
CA VAL A 56 -5.64 -11.20 -6.28
C VAL A 56 -6.08 -9.92 -5.58
N GLN A 57 -5.28 -8.86 -5.63
CA GLN A 57 -5.65 -7.57 -5.03
C GLN A 57 -6.81 -6.89 -5.76
N ILE A 58 -6.86 -6.97 -7.09
CA ILE A 58 -7.99 -6.40 -7.85
C ILE A 58 -9.30 -7.11 -7.53
N PHE A 59 -9.31 -8.44 -7.56
CA PHE A 59 -10.51 -9.21 -7.22
C PHE A 59 -10.93 -9.00 -5.77
N SER A 60 -9.96 -8.91 -4.85
CA SER A 60 -10.23 -8.63 -3.45
C SER A 60 -10.82 -7.24 -3.24
N ALA A 61 -10.29 -6.20 -3.91
CA ALA A 61 -10.80 -4.83 -3.79
C ALA A 61 -12.25 -4.73 -4.29
N LEU A 62 -12.52 -5.28 -5.49
CA LEU A 62 -13.85 -5.26 -6.08
C LEU A 62 -14.85 -6.09 -5.26
N GLY A 63 -14.46 -7.30 -4.87
CA GLY A 63 -15.32 -8.15 -4.05
C GLY A 63 -15.57 -7.53 -2.67
N PHE A 64 -14.56 -6.91 -2.05
CA PHE A 64 -14.70 -6.17 -0.80
C PHE A 64 -15.74 -5.07 -0.97
N GLY A 65 -15.53 -4.14 -1.90
CA GLY A 65 -16.41 -2.98 -2.07
C GLY A 65 -17.85 -3.39 -2.39
N VAL A 66 -18.04 -4.40 -3.25
CA VAL A 66 -19.40 -4.88 -3.57
C VAL A 66 -20.07 -5.54 -2.36
N THR A 67 -19.39 -6.49 -1.70
CA THR A 67 -20.00 -7.24 -0.60
C THR A 67 -20.20 -6.37 0.64
N GLN A 68 -19.24 -5.52 0.96
CA GLN A 68 -19.32 -4.56 2.06
C GLN A 68 -20.37 -3.49 1.79
N GLY A 69 -20.40 -2.91 0.59
CA GLY A 69 -21.43 -1.95 0.19
C GLY A 69 -22.84 -2.52 0.27
N ILE A 70 -23.07 -3.75 -0.23
CA ILE A 70 -24.36 -4.43 -0.11
C ILE A 70 -24.74 -4.65 1.36
N LEU A 71 -23.80 -5.11 2.18
CA LEU A 71 -24.04 -5.33 3.61
C LEU A 71 -24.40 -4.02 4.32
N MET A 72 -23.70 -2.92 4.02
CA MET A 72 -23.96 -1.61 4.62
C MET A 72 -25.32 -1.00 4.25
N MET A 73 -25.94 -1.44 3.14
CA MET A 73 -27.33 -1.08 2.84
C MET A 73 -28.34 -1.78 3.78
N THR A 74 -27.92 -2.82 4.49
CA THR A 74 -28.77 -3.60 5.41
C THR A 74 -28.42 -3.37 6.88
N THR A 75 -27.15 -3.23 7.21
CA THR A 75 -26.66 -2.98 8.57
C THR A 75 -25.30 -2.29 8.55
N THR A 76 -25.12 -1.31 9.41
CA THR A 76 -23.85 -0.61 9.64
C THR A 76 -23.26 -0.91 11.02
N GLU A 77 -23.75 -1.97 11.67
CA GLU A 77 -23.31 -2.40 12.99
C GLU A 77 -21.79 -2.66 13.01
N GLY A 78 -21.11 -2.10 14.03
CA GLY A 78 -19.66 -2.18 14.15
C GLY A 78 -18.89 -1.26 13.20
N VAL A 79 -19.49 -0.76 12.12
CA VAL A 79 -18.86 0.17 11.17
C VAL A 79 -18.97 1.62 11.66
N SER A 80 -17.88 2.39 11.54
CA SER A 80 -17.84 3.81 11.90
C SER A 80 -17.39 4.67 10.72
N VAL A 81 -17.89 5.91 10.64
CA VAL A 81 -17.53 6.84 9.55
C VAL A 81 -16.04 7.20 9.58
N THR A 82 -15.46 7.36 10.78
CA THR A 82 -14.04 7.70 10.90
C THR A 82 -13.12 6.55 10.46
N TRP A 83 -13.55 5.30 10.62
CA TRP A 83 -12.83 4.16 10.05
C TRP A 83 -12.72 4.25 8.52
N LEU A 84 -13.85 4.50 7.84
CA LEU A 84 -13.90 4.63 6.39
C LEU A 84 -13.11 5.85 5.90
N LEU A 85 -13.32 7.02 6.51
CA LEU A 85 -12.64 8.26 6.13
C LEU A 85 -11.12 8.19 6.33
N PHE A 86 -10.66 7.65 7.46
CA PHE A 86 -9.21 7.53 7.67
C PHE A 86 -8.59 6.45 6.79
N TRP A 87 -9.30 5.35 6.51
CA TRP A 87 -8.86 4.38 5.52
C TRP A 87 -8.71 5.04 4.13
N GLU A 88 -9.65 5.89 3.73
CA GLU A 88 -9.56 6.65 2.48
C GLU A 88 -8.29 7.53 2.44
N VAL A 89 -8.00 8.27 3.51
CA VAL A 89 -6.77 9.08 3.60
C VAL A 89 -5.51 8.20 3.54
N PHE A 90 -5.50 7.04 4.20
CA PHE A 90 -4.41 6.07 4.10
C PHE A 90 -4.17 5.61 2.65
N LEU A 91 -5.25 5.33 1.90
CA LEU A 91 -5.16 4.91 0.50
C LEU A 91 -4.60 6.03 -0.38
N LEU A 92 -5.05 7.26 -0.19
CA LEU A 92 -4.56 8.42 -0.92
C LEU A 92 -3.06 8.70 -0.67
N ILE A 93 -2.59 8.53 0.58
CA ILE A 93 -1.16 8.65 0.90
C ILE A 93 -0.35 7.58 0.17
N ASN A 94 -0.80 6.32 0.20
CA ASN A 94 -0.11 5.23 -0.46
C ASN A 94 -0.17 5.30 -1.98
N LEU A 95 -1.28 5.77 -2.55
CA LEU A 95 -1.41 6.07 -3.97
C LEU A 95 -0.40 7.14 -4.38
N SER A 96 -0.30 8.25 -3.62
CA SER A 96 0.67 9.32 -3.86
C SER A 96 2.13 8.80 -3.81
N LEU A 97 2.45 7.96 -2.82
CA LEU A 97 3.77 7.33 -2.71
C LEU A 97 4.06 6.41 -3.90
N SER A 98 3.07 5.60 -4.32
CA SER A 98 3.21 4.66 -5.43
C SER A 98 3.38 5.38 -6.77
N ILE A 99 2.65 6.47 -7.01
CA ILE A 99 2.81 7.32 -8.19
C ILE A 99 4.22 7.90 -8.24
N ARG A 100 4.72 8.45 -7.12
CA ARG A 100 6.08 8.99 -7.05
C ARG A 100 7.14 7.91 -7.28
N ALA A 101 6.98 6.73 -6.68
CA ALA A 101 7.88 5.61 -6.89
C ALA A 101 7.92 5.21 -8.38
N HIS A 102 6.76 5.16 -9.04
CA HIS A 102 6.67 4.89 -10.46
C HIS A 102 7.31 5.98 -11.33
N GLN A 103 7.14 7.26 -10.99
CA GLN A 103 7.77 8.38 -11.71
C GLN A 103 9.30 8.36 -11.61
N VAL A 104 9.85 7.98 -10.44
CA VAL A 104 11.30 7.92 -10.20
C VAL A 104 11.92 6.69 -10.88
N GLN A 105 11.27 5.53 -10.76
CA GLN A 105 11.76 4.28 -11.35
C GLN A 105 10.58 3.48 -11.91
N PRO A 106 10.18 3.75 -13.17
CA PRO A 106 9.06 3.05 -13.78
C PRO A 106 9.32 1.56 -13.84
N SER A 107 8.41 0.78 -13.28
CA SER A 107 8.42 -0.68 -13.38
C SER A 107 7.00 -1.19 -13.51
N ARG A 108 6.89 -2.44 -13.95
CA ARG A 108 5.59 -3.11 -14.04
C ARG A 108 4.92 -3.24 -12.68
N ILE A 109 5.68 -3.62 -11.65
CA ILE A 109 5.19 -3.78 -10.27
C ILE A 109 4.70 -2.44 -9.73
N THR A 110 5.48 -1.35 -9.89
CA THR A 110 5.05 -0.02 -9.41
C THR A 110 3.79 0.45 -10.13
N ARG A 111 3.64 0.19 -11.44
CA ARG A 111 2.41 0.47 -12.19
C ARG A 111 1.21 -0.33 -11.65
N GLN A 112 1.40 -1.62 -11.38
CA GLN A 112 0.38 -2.49 -10.79
C GLN A 112 -0.05 -1.97 -9.42
N THR A 113 0.90 -1.60 -8.56
CA THR A 113 0.61 -1.01 -7.23
C THR A 113 -0.19 0.29 -7.33
N VAL A 114 0.13 1.18 -8.28
CA VAL A 114 -0.65 2.40 -8.55
C VAL A 114 -2.10 2.07 -8.91
N VAL A 115 -2.31 1.13 -9.84
CA VAL A 115 -3.65 0.70 -10.27
C VAL A 115 -4.42 0.09 -9.10
N THR A 116 -3.78 -0.77 -8.31
CA THR A 116 -4.40 -1.38 -7.13
C THR A 116 -4.86 -0.33 -6.12
N TYR A 117 -4.00 0.64 -5.76
CA TYR A 117 -4.40 1.69 -4.82
C TYR A 117 -5.50 2.58 -5.37
N ALA A 118 -5.49 2.88 -6.68
CA ALA A 118 -6.56 3.65 -7.30
C ALA A 118 -7.91 2.93 -7.20
N ILE A 119 -7.94 1.62 -7.49
CA ILE A 119 -9.17 0.82 -7.39
C ILE A 119 -9.65 0.75 -5.94
N TRP A 120 -8.77 0.49 -4.97
CA TRP A 120 -9.13 0.51 -3.56
C TRP A 120 -9.70 1.85 -3.11
N THR A 121 -9.09 2.97 -3.53
CA THR A 121 -9.54 4.33 -3.21
C THR A 121 -10.98 4.53 -3.73
N ILE A 122 -11.26 4.12 -4.97
CA ILE A 122 -12.61 4.23 -5.55
C ILE A 122 -13.60 3.36 -4.77
N MET A 123 -13.25 2.12 -4.42
CA MET A 123 -14.15 1.23 -3.68
C MET A 123 -14.47 1.77 -2.28
N ILE A 124 -13.47 2.24 -1.53
CA ILE A 124 -13.68 2.80 -0.19
C ILE A 124 -14.44 4.13 -0.24
N LEU A 125 -14.21 4.95 -1.27
CA LEU A 125 -15.00 6.16 -1.49
C LEU A 125 -16.49 5.83 -1.72
N LEU A 126 -16.80 4.80 -2.52
CA LEU A 126 -18.18 4.34 -2.73
C LEU A 126 -18.81 3.80 -1.45
N ASP A 127 -18.09 2.97 -0.71
CA ASP A 127 -18.52 2.44 0.60
C ASP A 127 -18.78 3.56 1.61
N THR A 128 -17.91 4.58 1.63
CA THR A 128 -18.10 5.78 2.45
C THR A 128 -19.37 6.53 2.06
N ALA A 129 -19.64 6.67 0.76
CA ALA A 129 -20.84 7.32 0.27
C ALA A 129 -22.11 6.53 0.63
N ILE A 130 -22.08 5.19 0.53
CA ILE A 130 -23.19 4.32 0.95
C ILE A 130 -23.45 4.47 2.46
N TYR A 131 -22.40 4.46 3.27
CA TYR A 131 -22.51 4.66 4.72
C TYR A 131 -23.10 6.03 5.06
N ALA A 132 -22.61 7.10 4.43
CA ALA A 132 -23.09 8.46 4.66
C ALA A 132 -24.53 8.69 4.19
N ALA A 133 -25.02 7.87 3.26
CA ALA A 133 -26.40 7.90 2.78
C ALA A 133 -27.38 7.12 3.68
N GLN A 134 -26.90 6.41 4.72
CA GLN A 134 -27.78 5.79 5.70
C GLN A 134 -28.42 6.88 6.58
N ASP A 135 -29.73 6.82 6.80
CA ASP A 135 -30.50 7.76 7.66
C ASP A 135 -30.22 7.58 9.17
N SER A 136 -29.00 7.20 9.54
CA SER A 136 -28.56 6.96 10.92
C SER A 136 -27.70 8.12 11.43
N VAL A 137 -27.46 8.14 12.75
CA VAL A 137 -26.49 9.07 13.34
C VAL A 137 -25.09 8.71 12.82
N ILE A 138 -24.58 9.52 11.91
CA ILE A 138 -23.29 9.27 11.21
C ILE A 138 -22.08 9.36 12.15
N TRP A 139 -22.18 10.13 13.25
CA TRP A 139 -21.04 10.41 14.14
C TRP A 139 -21.30 9.92 15.57
N SER A 140 -20.48 8.98 16.03
CA SER A 140 -20.58 8.33 17.34
C SER A 140 -19.49 8.81 18.34
N ALA A 141 -19.58 8.32 19.58
CA ALA A 141 -18.51 8.51 20.56
C ALA A 141 -17.20 7.83 20.11
N VAL A 142 -17.28 6.68 19.43
CA VAL A 142 -16.10 5.97 18.90
C VAL A 142 -15.42 6.81 17.82
N ASP A 143 -16.18 7.52 16.99
CA ASP A 143 -15.62 8.44 16.00
C ASP A 143 -14.82 9.57 16.65
N THR A 144 -15.35 10.14 17.74
CA THR A 144 -14.67 11.18 18.50
C THR A 144 -13.34 10.69 19.06
N TRP A 145 -13.31 9.50 19.68
CA TRP A 145 -12.08 8.91 20.21
C TRP A 145 -11.09 8.53 19.11
N THR A 146 -11.57 7.96 18.01
CA THR A 146 -10.75 7.60 16.85
C THR A 146 -10.06 8.83 16.28
N ALA A 147 -10.82 9.90 16.04
CA ALA A 147 -10.29 11.17 15.54
C ALA A 147 -9.28 11.79 16.52
N ALA A 148 -9.59 11.83 17.82
CA ALA A 148 -8.69 12.41 18.82
C ALA A 148 -7.34 11.67 18.89
N ILE A 149 -7.35 10.32 18.93
CA ILE A 149 -6.13 9.51 19.00
C ILE A 149 -5.33 9.64 17.70
N ALA A 150 -6.00 9.54 16.54
CA ALA A 150 -5.35 9.67 15.24
C ALA A 150 -4.70 11.05 15.06
N LEU A 151 -5.42 12.14 15.36
CA LEU A 151 -4.91 13.51 15.26
C LEU A 151 -3.74 13.75 16.23
N THR A 152 -3.81 13.20 17.44
CA THR A 152 -2.69 13.27 18.40
C THR A 152 -1.46 12.57 17.84
N GLY A 153 -1.62 11.35 17.32
CA GLY A 153 -0.54 10.59 16.69
C GLY A 153 0.06 11.28 15.45
N ILE A 154 -0.78 11.89 14.62
CA ILE A 154 -0.36 12.73 13.49
C ILE A 154 0.45 13.92 13.99
N GLY A 155 -0.03 14.63 15.03
CA GLY A 155 0.68 15.75 15.65
C GLY A 155 2.06 15.34 16.17
N VAL A 156 2.15 14.23 16.89
CA VAL A 156 3.42 13.66 17.39
C VAL A 156 4.35 13.30 16.22
N THR A 157 3.84 12.67 15.18
CA THR A 157 4.62 12.28 13.99
C THR A 157 5.21 13.50 13.28
N VAL A 158 4.39 14.53 13.04
CA VAL A 158 4.83 15.77 12.40
C VAL A 158 5.83 16.51 13.29
N PHE A 159 5.59 16.58 14.60
CA PHE A 159 6.50 17.20 15.55
C PHE A 159 7.88 16.51 15.55
N ILE A 160 7.93 15.19 15.68
CA ILE A 160 9.18 14.42 15.64
C ILE A 160 9.87 14.58 14.28
N GLY A 161 9.12 14.53 13.18
CA GLY A 161 9.63 14.78 11.83
C GLY A 161 10.30 16.15 11.71
N SER A 162 9.62 17.19 12.18
CA SER A 162 10.13 18.58 12.20
C SER A 162 11.40 18.71 13.05
N ARG A 163 11.43 18.13 14.26
CA ARG A 163 12.63 18.11 15.12
C ARG A 163 13.81 17.40 14.47
N ARG A 164 13.56 16.43 13.58
CA ARG A 164 14.57 15.72 12.78
C ARG A 164 14.83 16.35 11.41
N LYS A 165 14.28 17.54 11.14
CA LYS A 165 14.40 18.26 9.85
C LYS A 165 13.91 17.43 8.65
N LEU A 166 12.93 16.56 8.87
CA LEU A 166 12.27 15.78 7.83
C LEU A 166 11.00 16.51 7.38
N ALA A 167 10.81 16.63 6.07
CA ALA A 167 9.58 17.16 5.51
C ALA A 167 8.41 16.18 5.73
N VAL A 168 7.17 16.67 5.73
CA VAL A 168 5.95 15.82 5.75
C VAL A 168 5.87 14.91 4.51
N THR A 169 6.56 15.29 3.43
CA THR A 169 6.71 14.45 2.23
C THR A 169 7.79 13.38 2.35
N ASP A 170 8.58 13.37 3.43
CA ASP A 170 9.59 12.33 3.67
C ASP A 170 8.90 10.96 3.77
N PRO A 171 9.41 9.92 3.11
CA PRO A 171 8.71 8.64 3.07
C PRO A 171 8.56 7.97 4.43
N LEU A 172 9.49 8.21 5.37
CA LEU A 172 9.36 7.66 6.73
C LEU A 172 8.26 8.38 7.50
N VAL A 173 8.16 9.70 7.37
CA VAL A 173 7.08 10.49 8.00
C VAL A 173 5.73 10.02 7.45
N ARG A 174 5.61 9.86 6.13
CA ARG A 174 4.38 9.32 5.51
C ARG A 174 4.05 7.91 5.96
N GLY A 175 5.05 7.04 6.12
CA GLY A 175 4.86 5.69 6.66
C GLY A 175 4.25 5.70 8.06
N TYR A 176 4.74 6.56 8.97
CA TYR A 176 4.14 6.71 10.31
C TYR A 176 2.77 7.38 10.28
N LEU A 177 2.55 8.38 9.42
CA LEU A 177 1.21 8.96 9.24
C LEU A 177 0.20 7.89 8.80
N ALA A 178 0.60 7.01 7.88
CA ALA A 178 -0.24 5.90 7.41
C ALA A 178 -0.61 4.92 8.56
N VAL A 179 0.26 4.72 9.55
CA VAL A 179 -0.08 3.94 10.77
C VAL A 179 -1.26 4.56 11.50
N PHE A 180 -1.29 5.89 11.67
CA PHE A 180 -2.38 6.57 12.37
C PHE A 180 -3.67 6.67 11.53
N PHE A 181 -3.57 6.66 10.20
CA PHE A 181 -4.73 6.63 9.31
C PHE A 181 -5.31 5.24 9.09
N LYS A 182 -4.62 4.17 9.46
CA LYS A 182 -5.10 2.80 9.23
C LYS A 182 -5.16 1.95 10.49
N GLY A 183 -4.07 1.92 11.24
CA GLY A 183 -3.95 1.12 12.45
C GLY A 183 -4.88 1.60 13.56
N VAL A 184 -4.86 2.89 13.89
CA VAL A 184 -5.74 3.43 14.95
C VAL A 184 -7.23 3.21 14.63
N PRO A 185 -7.73 3.56 13.43
CA PRO A 185 -9.14 3.32 13.10
C PRO A 185 -9.53 1.84 13.03
N GLN A 186 -8.59 0.94 12.70
CA GLN A 186 -8.85 -0.50 12.80
C GLN A 186 -8.91 -0.98 14.26
N LEU A 187 -8.06 -0.46 15.15
CA LEU A 187 -8.14 -0.80 16.57
C LEU A 187 -9.43 -0.29 17.20
N THR A 188 -9.88 0.92 16.84
CA THR A 188 -11.18 1.43 17.31
C THR A 188 -12.36 0.75 16.64
N LEU A 189 -12.23 0.30 15.39
CA LEU A 189 -13.18 -0.62 14.75
C LEU A 189 -13.32 -1.92 15.55
N ALA A 190 -12.20 -2.54 15.94
CA ALA A 190 -12.23 -3.76 16.75
C ALA A 190 -12.98 -3.55 18.09
N TYR A 191 -12.72 -2.42 18.76
CA TYR A 191 -13.48 -2.03 19.94
C TYR A 191 -14.98 -1.84 19.63
N ASN A 192 -15.31 -1.14 18.53
CA ASN A 192 -16.69 -0.91 18.12
C ASN A 192 -17.43 -2.22 17.85
N ILE A 193 -16.76 -3.18 17.21
CA ILE A 193 -17.29 -4.53 16.98
C ILE A 193 -17.62 -5.21 18.30
N VAL A 194 -16.75 -5.13 19.32
CA VAL A 194 -17.00 -5.73 20.64
C VAL A 194 -18.21 -5.12 21.35
N VAL A 195 -18.43 -3.81 21.20
CA VAL A 195 -19.46 -3.08 21.96
C VAL A 195 -20.81 -3.04 21.24
N VAL A 196 -20.79 -2.90 19.91
CA VAL A 196 -22.00 -2.69 19.09
C VAL A 196 -22.38 -3.96 18.32
N GLY A 197 -21.42 -4.86 18.12
CA GLY A 197 -21.56 -6.05 17.29
C GLY A 197 -20.82 -5.94 15.96
N GLY A 198 -20.58 -7.08 15.31
CA GLY A 198 -19.75 -7.19 14.09
C GLY A 198 -20.54 -7.39 12.80
N SER A 199 -21.87 -7.38 12.84
CA SER A 199 -22.71 -7.84 11.71
C SER A 199 -22.58 -6.98 10.46
N GLY A 200 -22.17 -5.71 10.60
CA GLY A 200 -21.93 -4.80 9.48
C GLY A 200 -20.57 -4.96 8.81
N VAL A 201 -19.70 -5.85 9.28
CA VAL A 201 -18.42 -6.17 8.61
C VAL A 201 -18.54 -7.51 7.90
N SER A 202 -18.39 -7.51 6.58
CA SER A 202 -18.57 -8.72 5.77
C SER A 202 -17.47 -9.76 6.04
N VAL A 203 -17.85 -11.05 6.05
CA VAL A 203 -16.90 -12.18 6.13
C VAL A 203 -15.85 -12.08 5.02
N PHE A 204 -16.31 -11.77 3.80
CA PHE A 204 -15.43 -11.56 2.67
C PHE A 204 -14.47 -10.39 2.92
N GLY A 205 -14.92 -9.34 3.60
CA GLY A 205 -14.09 -8.22 4.01
C GLY A 205 -12.96 -8.61 4.96
N ILE A 206 -13.25 -9.43 5.97
CA ILE A 206 -12.25 -9.97 6.89
C ILE A 206 -11.16 -10.75 6.13
N LEU A 207 -11.57 -11.70 5.28
CA LEU A 207 -10.65 -12.55 4.52
C LEU A 207 -9.80 -11.75 3.52
N THR A 208 -10.45 -10.88 2.74
CA THR A 208 -9.75 -10.06 1.74
C THR A 208 -8.80 -9.06 2.36
N GLY A 209 -9.09 -8.56 3.56
CA GLY A 209 -8.14 -7.76 4.33
C GLY A 209 -6.80 -8.49 4.50
N HIS A 210 -6.79 -9.69 5.08
CA HIS A 210 -5.54 -10.47 5.24
C HIS A 210 -4.87 -10.81 3.92
N ILE A 211 -5.65 -11.28 2.92
CA ILE A 211 -5.09 -11.66 1.62
C ILE A 211 -4.39 -10.47 0.96
N THR A 212 -5.01 -9.30 0.96
CA THR A 212 -4.45 -8.12 0.30
C THR A 212 -3.29 -7.50 1.04
N ILE A 213 -3.32 -7.48 2.37
CA ILE A 213 -2.21 -6.96 3.18
C ILE A 213 -1.00 -7.89 3.04
N CYS A 214 -1.18 -9.21 3.17
CA CYS A 214 -0.12 -10.19 2.94
C CYS A 214 0.45 -10.12 1.52
N SER A 215 -0.40 -9.96 0.50
CA SER A 215 0.06 -9.81 -0.90
C SER A 215 0.89 -8.54 -1.09
N ARG A 216 0.49 -7.40 -0.48
CA ARG A 216 1.26 -6.15 -0.51
C ARG A 216 2.59 -6.27 0.22
N LEU A 217 2.60 -6.89 1.40
CA LEU A 217 3.84 -7.20 2.12
C LEU A 217 4.76 -8.06 1.27
N GLY A 218 4.23 -9.08 0.58
CA GLY A 218 4.97 -9.89 -0.38
C GLY A 218 5.62 -9.06 -1.48
N GLN A 219 4.85 -8.16 -2.12
CA GLN A 219 5.37 -7.25 -3.16
C GLN A 219 6.45 -6.29 -2.63
N ILE A 220 6.28 -5.75 -1.41
CA ILE A 220 7.28 -4.89 -0.76
C ILE A 220 8.56 -5.68 -0.47
N LEU A 221 8.44 -6.91 0.06
CA LEU A 221 9.59 -7.76 0.34
C LEU A 221 10.35 -8.15 -0.92
N MET A 222 9.66 -8.44 -2.02
CA MET A 222 10.30 -8.67 -3.33
C MET A 222 11.05 -7.40 -3.79
N SER A 223 10.40 -6.24 -3.71
CA SER A 223 11.02 -4.96 -4.08
C SER A 223 12.23 -4.61 -3.21
N LEU A 224 12.21 -4.95 -1.92
CA LEU A 224 13.35 -4.79 -1.01
C LEU A 224 14.52 -5.71 -1.37
N ARG A 225 14.25 -6.94 -1.83
CA ARG A 225 15.30 -7.86 -2.30
C ARG A 225 15.95 -7.37 -3.59
N GLU A 226 15.19 -6.74 -4.48
CA GLU A 226 15.70 -6.25 -5.77
C GLU A 226 16.50 -4.95 -5.66
N ALA A 227 16.04 -4.00 -4.84
CA ALA A 227 16.56 -2.64 -4.84
C ALA A 227 17.06 -2.14 -3.48
N GLY A 228 17.04 -3.00 -2.46
CA GLY A 228 17.53 -2.70 -1.12
C GLY A 228 16.55 -1.89 -0.26
N TRP A 229 17.02 -1.57 0.96
CA TRP A 229 16.24 -0.90 2.01
C TRP A 229 16.27 0.63 1.91
N ASP A 230 15.75 1.20 0.81
CA ASP A 230 15.60 2.64 0.70
C ASP A 230 14.47 3.19 1.59
N ARG A 231 14.45 4.51 1.79
CA ARG A 231 13.50 5.17 2.70
C ARG A 231 12.04 4.97 2.28
N ASN A 232 11.72 4.89 0.99
CA ASN A 232 10.35 4.67 0.50
C ASN A 232 9.86 3.27 0.84
N ARG A 233 10.66 2.24 0.54
CA ARG A 233 10.31 0.86 0.87
C ARG A 233 10.20 0.64 2.38
N ARG A 234 11.06 1.27 3.18
CA ARG A 234 10.95 1.28 4.66
C ARG A 234 9.63 1.89 5.14
N GLY A 235 9.28 3.08 4.63
CA GLY A 235 8.03 3.74 4.99
C GLY A 235 6.80 2.89 4.66
N SER A 236 6.78 2.27 3.47
CA SER A 236 5.70 1.37 3.05
C SER A 236 5.64 0.08 3.88
N ALA A 237 6.79 -0.53 4.21
CA ALA A 237 6.82 -1.72 5.06
C ALA A 237 6.26 -1.44 6.47
N ILE A 238 6.64 -0.30 7.08
CA ILE A 238 6.12 0.11 8.40
C ILE A 238 4.60 0.22 8.36
N SER A 239 4.03 0.88 7.35
CA SER A 239 2.59 1.07 7.26
C SER A 239 1.84 -0.25 7.05
N GLU A 240 2.36 -1.17 6.24
CA GLU A 240 1.68 -2.45 5.98
C GLU A 240 1.81 -3.43 7.15
N ILE A 241 2.94 -3.43 7.88
CA ILE A 241 3.08 -4.24 9.10
C ILE A 241 2.07 -3.78 10.16
N ALA A 242 1.94 -2.46 10.35
CA ALA A 242 0.96 -1.92 11.27
C ALA A 242 -0.47 -2.29 10.84
N ASN A 243 -0.78 -2.17 9.55
CA ASN A 243 -2.07 -2.52 8.96
C ASN A 243 -2.43 -4.01 9.18
N GLU A 244 -1.49 -4.94 8.98
CA GLU A 244 -1.75 -6.37 9.25
C GLU A 244 -1.97 -6.60 10.75
N GLY A 245 -1.10 -6.02 11.59
CA GLY A 245 -1.19 -6.18 13.04
C GLY A 245 -2.53 -5.71 13.60
N SER A 246 -3.01 -4.54 13.18
CA SER A 246 -4.32 -4.04 13.59
C SER A 246 -5.48 -4.80 12.95
N TRP A 247 -5.34 -5.32 11.73
CA TRP A 247 -6.38 -6.14 11.11
C TRP A 247 -6.54 -7.50 11.79
N ILE A 248 -5.46 -8.12 12.27
CA ILE A 248 -5.53 -9.32 13.12
C ILE A 248 -6.40 -9.05 14.36
N VAL A 249 -6.25 -7.88 15.00
CA VAL A 249 -7.06 -7.50 16.16
C VAL A 249 -8.54 -7.33 15.78
N VAL A 250 -8.83 -6.71 14.63
CA VAL A 250 -10.21 -6.63 14.10
C VAL A 250 -10.81 -8.01 13.88
N THR A 251 -10.06 -8.91 13.24
CA THR A 251 -10.50 -10.28 12.97
C THR A 251 -10.80 -11.05 14.27
N ILE A 252 -9.94 -10.92 15.29
CA ILE A 252 -10.18 -11.55 16.59
C ILE A 252 -11.46 -10.99 17.24
N ALA A 253 -11.62 -9.66 17.27
CA ALA A 253 -12.82 -9.03 17.81
C ALA A 253 -14.09 -9.50 17.09
N TRP A 254 -14.04 -9.56 15.75
CA TRP A 254 -15.13 -10.04 14.91
C TRP A 254 -15.49 -11.51 15.22
N PHE A 255 -14.51 -12.40 15.34
CA PHE A 255 -14.75 -13.81 15.67
C PHE A 255 -15.33 -14.05 17.06
N VAL A 256 -15.06 -13.18 18.04
CA VAL A 256 -15.54 -13.35 19.42
C VAL A 256 -16.99 -12.91 19.57
N VAL A 257 -17.49 -12.04 18.69
CA VAL A 257 -18.79 -11.37 18.82
C VAL A 257 -19.86 -11.99 17.91
N LEU A 258 -19.46 -12.67 16.85
CA LEU A 258 -20.34 -13.46 15.97
C LEU A 258 -20.66 -14.83 16.54
#